data_AF-A0A0U2X212-F1
#
_entry.id   AF-A0A0U2X212-F1
#
_cell.length_a   1.000
_cell.length_b   1.000
_cell.length_c   1.000
_cell.angle_alpha   90.00
_cell.angle_beta   90.00
_cell.angle_gamma   90.00
#
_symmetry.space_group_name_H-M   'P 1'
#
loop_
_entity.id
_entity.type
_entity.pdbx_description
1 polymer ?
#
loop_
_entity_poly.entity_id
_entity_poly.type
_entity_poly.pdbx_seq_one_letter_code
_entity_poly.pdbx_strand_id
1 'polypeptide(L)'
;MVQLRTRGGSQFDVAVGLARLGRRIGLTVRLADKACGRMPRAHATAEGIDRSRSPAGTEPTPLTVVFHGPAGTRRLRLLPRRHRGLAVDTGRGRP
;
A
#
# COMPACT_ATOMS: atom_id res chain seq x y z
N MET A 1 13.68 14.25 8.55
CA MET A 1 12.65 13.23 8.80
C MET A 1 12.42 12.47 7.49
N VAL A 2 12.96 11.26 7.36
CA VAL A 2 12.80 10.43 6.15
C VAL A 2 11.45 9.72 6.24
N GLN A 3 10.62 9.81 5.20
CA GLN A 3 9.34 9.10 5.13
C GLN A 3 9.38 8.09 3.99
N LEU A 4 9.41 6.80 4.30
CA LEU A 4 9.37 5.74 3.30
C LEU A 4 7.94 5.53 2.78
N ARG A 5 7.76 5.30 1.47
CA ARG A 5 6.46 4.87 0.90
C ARG A 5 6.47 3.36 0.71
N THR A 6 5.65 2.68 1.48
CA THR A 6 5.42 1.24 1.34
C THR A 6 4.00 0.99 0.88
N ARG A 7 3.79 -0.21 0.32
CA ARG A 7 2.46 -0.79 0.15
C ARG A 7 1.96 -1.23 1.52
N GLY A 8 0.66 -1.21 1.73
CA GLY A 8 0.08 -1.70 2.96
C GLY A 8 -1.44 -1.67 2.94
N GLY A 9 -2.00 -2.11 4.05
CA GLY A 9 -3.43 -2.33 4.24
C GLY A 9 -3.62 -3.77 4.65
N SER A 10 -4.28 -4.00 5.79
CA SER A 10 -4.34 -5.31 6.43
C SER A 10 -4.82 -6.42 5.47
N GLN A 11 -5.84 -6.15 4.66
CA GLN A 11 -6.35 -7.10 3.67
C GLN A 11 -5.34 -7.39 2.55
N PHE A 12 -4.58 -6.39 2.12
CA PHE A 12 -3.56 -6.53 1.10
C PHE A 12 -2.38 -7.36 1.63
N ASP A 13 -1.94 -7.08 2.86
CA ASP A 13 -0.83 -7.81 3.51
C ASP A 13 -1.20 -9.28 3.74
N VAL A 14 -2.45 -9.56 4.13
CA VAL A 14 -2.97 -10.93 4.24
C VAL A 14 -3.01 -11.63 2.88
N ALA A 15 -3.48 -10.96 1.82
CA ALA A 15 -3.53 -11.54 0.48
C ALA A 15 -2.13 -11.90 -0.04
N VAL A 16 -1.14 -11.05 0.19
CA VAL A 16 0.27 -11.33 -0.13
C VAL A 16 0.80 -12.52 0.68
N GLY A 17 0.54 -12.56 1.98
CA GLY A 17 0.94 -13.68 2.83
C GLY A 17 0.36 -15.01 2.35
N LEU A 18 -0.93 -15.04 2.02
CA LEU A 18 -1.60 -16.23 1.49
C LEU A 18 -1.08 -16.63 0.11
N ALA A 19 -0.82 -15.68 -0.79
CA ALA A 19 -0.24 -15.94 -2.10
C ALA A 19 1.14 -16.61 -1.97
N ARG A 20 1.99 -16.12 -1.06
CA ARG A 20 3.31 -16.70 -0.77
C ARG A 20 3.27 -18.09 -0.16
N LEU A 21 2.17 -18.45 0.49
CA LEU A 21 1.89 -19.82 0.95
C LEU A 21 1.31 -20.72 -0.17
N GLY A 22 1.40 -20.29 -1.42
CA GLY A 22 0.97 -21.03 -2.60
C GLY A 22 -0.55 -21.09 -2.78
N ARG A 23 -1.32 -20.23 -2.09
CA ARG A 23 -2.78 -20.18 -2.26
C ARG A 23 -3.12 -19.29 -3.46
N ARG A 24 -4.11 -19.73 -4.26
CA ARG A 24 -4.73 -18.85 -5.27
C ARG A 24 -5.67 -17.88 -4.56
N ILE A 25 -5.39 -16.59 -4.67
CA ILE A 25 -6.14 -15.55 -3.96
C ILE A 25 -6.66 -14.52 -4.95
N GLY A 26 -7.95 -14.20 -4.82
CA GLY A 26 -8.55 -13.02 -5.41
C GLY A 26 -8.61 -11.90 -4.37
N LEU A 27 -8.25 -10.68 -4.76
CA LEU A 27 -8.38 -9.50 -3.92
C LEU A 27 -9.29 -8.47 -4.62
N THR A 28 -10.41 -8.16 -3.97
CA THR A 28 -11.30 -7.07 -4.39
C THR A 28 -10.94 -5.81 -3.63
N VAL A 29 -10.21 -4.92 -4.28
CA VAL A 29 -9.77 -3.66 -3.70
C VAL A 29 -9.81 -2.55 -4.74
N ARG A 30 -10.37 -1.40 -4.37
CA ARG A 30 -10.35 -0.21 -5.24
C ARG A 30 -8.98 0.44 -5.13
N LEU A 31 -8.17 0.31 -6.18
CA LEU A 31 -6.88 0.99 -6.30
C LEU A 31 -6.95 2.00 -7.45
N ALA A 32 -6.49 3.21 -7.20
CA ALA A 32 -6.40 4.24 -8.22
C ALA A 32 -5.32 3.88 -9.25
N ASP A 33 -5.46 4.34 -10.49
CA ASP A 33 -4.41 4.15 -11.51
C ASP A 33 -3.34 5.27 -11.52
N LYS A 34 -3.32 6.08 -10.45
CA LYS A 34 -2.38 7.18 -10.22
C LYS A 34 -1.20 6.71 -9.37
N ALA A 35 -0.17 7.53 -9.23
CA ALA A 35 1.13 7.19 -8.64
C ALA A 35 1.07 6.23 -7.42
N CYS A 36 0.26 6.55 -6.41
CA CYS A 36 0.16 5.76 -5.17
C CYS A 36 -0.53 4.40 -5.35
N GLY A 37 -1.46 4.28 -6.29
CA GLY A 37 -2.19 3.04 -6.55
C GLY A 37 -1.48 2.13 -7.56
N ARG A 38 -0.59 2.67 -8.41
CA ARG A 38 0.25 1.85 -9.31
C ARG A 38 1.19 0.90 -8.55
N MET A 39 1.78 1.36 -7.44
CA MET A 39 2.69 0.54 -6.63
C MET A 39 2.02 -0.74 -6.06
N PRO A 40 0.89 -0.67 -5.31
CA PRO A 40 0.19 -1.87 -4.84
C PRO A 40 -0.36 -2.74 -5.97
N ARG A 41 -0.80 -2.15 -7.09
CA ARG A 41 -1.24 -2.91 -8.28
C ARG A 41 -0.11 -3.77 -8.86
N ALA A 42 1.06 -3.17 -9.09
CA ALA A 42 2.21 -3.88 -9.65
C ALA A 42 2.67 -5.02 -8.73
N HIS A 43 2.64 -4.81 -7.41
CA HIS A 43 3.01 -5.86 -6.48
C HIS A 43 1.99 -7.00 -6.41
N ALA A 44 0.69 -6.71 -6.41
CA ALA A 44 -0.32 -7.76 -6.48
C ALA A 44 -0.17 -8.62 -7.74
N THR A 45 0.14 -7.99 -8.88
CA THR A 45 0.44 -8.71 -10.13
C THR A 45 1.69 -9.59 -10.00
N ALA A 46 2.77 -9.09 -9.37
CA ALA A 46 3.98 -9.87 -9.15
C ALA A 46 3.78 -11.08 -8.20
N GLU A 47 2.89 -10.95 -7.23
CA GLU A 47 2.52 -12.03 -6.29
C GLU A 47 1.43 -12.97 -6.86
N GLY A 48 0.98 -12.77 -8.11
CA GLY A 48 -0.04 -13.62 -8.76
C GLY A 48 -1.46 -13.48 -8.19
N ILE A 49 -1.76 -12.38 -7.51
CA ILE A 49 -3.07 -12.11 -6.91
C ILE A 49 -4.05 -11.67 -8.01
N ASP A 50 -5.18 -12.39 -8.14
CA ASP A 50 -6.23 -12.04 -9.09
C ASP A 50 -6.99 -10.80 -8.62
N ARG A 51 -7.09 -9.81 -9.50
CA ARG A 51 -7.81 -8.54 -9.27
C ARG A 51 -8.89 -8.30 -10.32
N SER A 52 -9.26 -9.31 -11.11
CA SER A 52 -10.26 -9.22 -12.18
C SER A 52 -11.60 -8.66 -11.71
N ARG A 53 -11.96 -8.89 -10.44
CA ARG A 53 -13.20 -8.40 -9.81
C ARG A 53 -13.07 -7.04 -9.11
N SER A 54 -11.89 -6.41 -9.16
CA SER A 54 -11.67 -5.11 -8.53
C SER A 54 -12.18 -3.97 -9.41
N PRO A 55 -13.05 -3.07 -8.91
CA PRO A 55 -13.46 -1.89 -9.66
C PRO A 55 -12.28 -0.94 -9.87
N ALA A 56 -12.22 -0.33 -11.06
CA ALA A 56 -11.28 0.76 -11.31
C ALA A 56 -11.59 1.94 -10.37
N GLY A 57 -10.58 2.42 -9.65
CA GLY A 57 -10.69 3.63 -8.83
C GLY A 57 -10.20 4.85 -9.60
N THR A 58 -10.99 5.93 -9.60
CA THR A 58 -10.58 7.23 -10.15
C THR A 58 -10.15 8.20 -9.05
N GLU A 59 -10.62 7.96 -7.82
CA GLU A 59 -10.27 8.71 -6.61
C GLU A 59 -8.83 8.42 -6.16
N PRO A 60 -8.15 9.37 -5.49
CA PRO A 60 -6.82 9.13 -4.93
C PRO A 60 -6.79 7.91 -4.00
N THR A 61 -5.76 7.09 -4.13
CA THR A 61 -5.53 5.96 -3.20
C THR A 61 -5.28 6.52 -1.79
N PRO A 62 -5.97 6.04 -0.75
CA PRO A 62 -5.72 6.45 0.63
C PRO A 62 -4.25 6.26 1.00
N LEU A 63 -3.72 7.18 1.82
CA LEU A 63 -2.39 7.01 2.42
C LEU A 63 -2.55 6.84 3.92
N THR A 64 -1.70 6.00 4.51
CA THR A 64 -1.55 5.94 5.96
C THR A 64 -0.18 6.47 6.31
N VAL A 65 -0.13 7.46 7.20
CA VAL A 65 1.12 7.90 7.81
C VAL A 65 1.34 7.05 9.06
N VAL A 66 2.50 6.41 9.15
CA VAL A 66 2.89 5.58 10.28
C VAL A 66 3.93 6.35 11.09
N PHE A 67 3.60 6.63 12.35
CA PHE A 67 4.53 7.23 13.30
C PHE A 67 5.12 6.11 14.16
N HIS A 68 6.44 6.09 14.26
CA HIS A 68 7.17 5.17 15.12
C HIS A 68 7.51 5.89 16.43
N GLY A 69 7.05 5.33 17.54
CA GLY A 69 7.39 5.79 18.87
C GLY A 69 8.44 4.90 19.53
N PRO A 70 8.83 5.22 20.78
CA PRO A 70 9.72 4.39 21.57
C PRO A 70 9.16 2.97 21.76
N ALA A 71 10.05 2.01 22.03
CA ALA A 71 9.73 0.60 22.25
C ALA A 71 8.90 -0.07 21.14
N GLY A 72 9.04 0.38 19.89
CA GLY A 72 8.37 -0.22 18.73
C GLY A 72 6.89 0.14 18.59
N THR A 73 6.38 1.08 19.40
CA THR A 73 5.00 1.56 19.27
C THR A 73 4.76 2.19 17.89
N ARG A 74 3.59 1.95 17.32
CA ARG A 74 3.20 2.50 16.02
C ARG A 74 1.85 3.17 16.12
N ARG A 75 1.78 4.44 15.71
CA ARG A 75 0.52 5.18 15.56
C ARG A 75 0.25 5.38 14.09
N LEU A 76 -0.94 4.97 13.65
CA LEU A 76 -1.36 5.10 12.25
C LEU A 76 -2.33 6.27 12.13
N ARG A 77 -2.11 7.15 11.15
CA ARG A 77 -3.06 8.20 10.75
C ARG A 77 -3.47 7.98 9.30
N LEU A 78 -4.74 7.64 9.10
CA LEU A 78 -5.31 7.51 7.76
C LEU A 78 -5.60 8.88 7.16
N LEU A 79 -5.12 9.09 5.93
CA LEU A 79 -5.39 10.25 5.09
C LEU A 79 -6.26 9.78 3.92
N PRO A 80 -7.59 9.89 4.05
CA PRO A 80 -8.50 9.16 3.18
C PRO A 80 -8.42 9.59 1.72
N ARG A 81 -8.45 10.90 1.39
CA ARG A 81 -8.61 11.36 -0.02
C ARG A 81 -8.01 12.73 -0.41
N ARG A 82 -7.47 13.52 0.52
CA ARG A 82 -6.82 14.82 0.21
C ARG A 82 -5.46 14.94 0.92
N HIS A 83 -4.40 14.56 0.21
CA HIS A 83 -3.02 14.68 0.66
C HIS A 83 -2.19 15.30 -0.47
N ARG A 84 -2.50 16.56 -0.82
CA ARG A 84 -1.73 17.33 -1.80
C ARG A 84 -0.52 17.92 -1.08
N GLY A 85 0.68 17.81 -1.65
CA GLY A 85 1.89 18.43 -1.10
C GLY A 85 2.64 17.65 -0.02
N LEU A 86 2.33 16.36 0.20
CA LEU A 86 3.21 15.52 1.02
C LEU A 86 4.47 15.20 0.19
N ALA A 87 5.52 16.01 0.36
CA ALA A 87 6.84 15.72 -0.16
C ALA A 87 7.42 14.55 0.63
N VAL A 88 7.86 13.52 -0.10
CA VAL A 88 8.40 12.29 0.46
C VAL A 88 9.83 12.18 -0.05
N ASP A 89 10.79 12.15 0.87
CA ASP A 89 12.17 11.83 0.56
C ASP A 89 12.29 10.33 0.26
N THR A 90 12.70 10.00 -0.97
CA THR A 90 12.87 8.61 -1.45
C THR A 90 14.26 8.04 -1.16
N GLY A 91 15.02 8.64 -0.23
CA GLY A 91 16.34 8.18 0.18
C GLY A 91 16.38 6.65 0.41
N ARG A 92 16.97 5.92 -0.55
CA ARG A 92 17.49 4.57 -0.33
C ARG A 92 18.53 4.71 0.78
N GLY A 93 18.18 4.33 2.00
CA GLY A 93 19.17 4.07 3.03
C GLY A 93 20.14 3.01 2.47
N ARG A 94 21.38 3.41 2.21
CA ARG A 94 22.51 2.49 2.08
C ARG A 94 23.10 2.26 3.49
N PRO A 95 23.76 1.11 3.70
CA PRO A 95 23.96 0.48 5.00
C PRO A 95 24.77 1.31 5.99
#